data_AF-A0A7X9A3F0-F1
#
_entry.id   AF-A0A7X9A3F0-F1
#
_cell.length_a   1.000
_cell.length_b   1.000
_cell.length_c   1.000
_cell.angle_alpha   90.00
_cell.angle_beta   90.00
_cell.angle_gamma   90.00
#
_symmetry.space_group_name_H-M   'P 1'
#
loop_
_entity.id
_entity.type
_entity.pdbx_description
1 polymer ?
#
loop_
_entity_poly.entity_id
_entity_poly.type
_entity_poly.pdbx_seq_one_letter_code
_entity_poly.pdbx_strand_id
1 'polypeptide(L)'
;MLAWYFIFTVILLMVIILFLSKDGNKTFSGLKDYIPQFKTEVGQELTPQDRRKTESWAEKISGRSLPYYETILSFVLQSPTKLMAKWTIGNNLKEELTEKYGENFFQENQSIVRIFHLNAVPKAYVEDIKVELDKGQAEIELHAPGETLNGQIGILTSTEEFISLAQSNDVIIPKES
;
A
#
# COMPACT_ATOMS: atom_id res chain seq x y z
N MET A 1 -37.72 -49.67 11.54
CA MET A 1 -36.97 -49.39 10.30
C MET A 1 -36.51 -47.92 10.20
N LEU A 2 -37.35 -46.93 10.48
CA LEU A 2 -36.99 -45.50 10.41
C LEU A 2 -35.76 -45.08 11.24
N ALA A 3 -35.62 -45.58 12.47
CA ALA A 3 -34.47 -45.26 13.34
C ALA A 3 -33.13 -45.74 12.75
N TRP A 4 -33.12 -46.88 12.04
CA TRP A 4 -31.92 -47.39 11.38
C TRP A 4 -31.50 -46.55 10.18
N TYR A 5 -32.47 -46.01 9.42
CA TYR A 5 -32.16 -45.06 8.34
C TYR A 5 -31.61 -43.74 8.85
N PHE A 6 -32.07 -43.26 10.02
CA PHE A 6 -31.54 -42.05 10.66
C PHE A 6 -30.08 -42.23 11.10
N ILE A 7 -29.78 -43.37 11.75
CA ILE A 7 -28.40 -43.69 12.14
C ILE A 7 -27.49 -43.80 10.90
N PHE A 8 -27.97 -44.45 9.85
CA PHE A 8 -27.20 -44.58 8.60
C PHE A 8 -26.94 -43.24 7.91
N THR A 9 -27.93 -42.34 7.88
CA THR A 9 -27.76 -40.99 7.29
C THR A 9 -26.80 -40.13 8.09
N VAL A 10 -26.83 -40.18 9.42
CA VAL A 10 -25.86 -39.44 10.26
C VAL A 10 -24.43 -39.94 10.05
N ILE A 11 -24.24 -41.27 9.96
CA ILE A 11 -22.92 -41.86 9.69
C ILE A 11 -22.43 -41.48 8.28
N LEU A 12 -23.30 -41.57 7.27
CA LEU A 12 -22.98 -41.18 5.90
C LEU A 12 -22.55 -39.70 5.82
N LEU A 13 -23.26 -38.81 6.51
CA LEU A 13 -22.96 -37.38 6.52
C LEU A 13 -21.64 -37.08 7.25
N MET A 14 -21.33 -37.80 8.33
CA MET A 14 -20.00 -37.74 8.98
C MET A 14 -18.87 -38.18 8.04
N VAL A 15 -19.09 -39.24 7.25
CA VAL A 15 -18.09 -39.72 6.28
C VAL A 15 -17.89 -38.69 5.16
N ILE A 16 -18.95 -38.05 4.66
CA ILE A 16 -18.84 -36.98 3.64
C ILE A 16 -18.08 -35.77 4.20
N ILE A 17 -18.37 -35.34 5.44
CA ILE A 17 -17.62 -34.25 6.10
C ILE A 17 -16.15 -34.63 6.29
N LEU A 18 -15.86 -35.88 6.67
CA LEU A 18 -14.48 -36.37 6.78
C LEU A 18 -13.76 -36.39 5.42
N PHE A 19 -14.46 -36.68 4.32
CA PHE A 19 -13.88 -36.60 2.97
C PHE A 19 -13.63 -35.14 2.54
N LEU A 20 -14.57 -34.21 2.78
CA LEU A 20 -14.40 -32.79 2.50
C LEU A 20 -13.33 -32.13 3.39
N SER A 21 -13.18 -32.59 4.64
CA SER A 21 -12.19 -32.09 5.59
C SER A 21 -10.80 -32.72 5.41
N LYS A 22 -10.65 -33.68 4.48
CA LYS A 22 -9.39 -34.41 4.22
C LYS A 22 -8.77 -34.07 2.85
N ASP A 23 -9.08 -32.89 2.32
CA ASP A 23 -8.21 -32.18 1.36
C ASP A 23 -7.31 -31.14 2.05
N GLY A 24 -7.09 -31.32 3.36
CA GLY A 24 -6.01 -30.69 4.11
C GLY A 24 -4.74 -31.53 4.13
N ASN A 25 -4.16 -31.88 2.96
CA ASN A 25 -2.70 -31.91 2.74
C ASN A 25 -2.26 -32.40 1.34
N LYS A 26 -1.65 -31.48 0.60
CA LYS A 26 -0.51 -31.62 -0.35
C LYS A 26 -0.78 -32.02 -1.80
N THR A 27 -0.77 -30.99 -2.66
CA THR A 27 0.27 -30.86 -3.71
C THR A 27 0.46 -29.38 -4.06
N PHE A 28 1.38 -28.71 -3.35
CA PHE A 28 1.88 -27.39 -3.76
C PHE A 28 2.78 -27.59 -5.00
N SER A 29 2.16 -27.62 -6.17
CA SER A 29 2.84 -27.63 -7.48
C SER A 29 3.13 -26.19 -7.98
N GLY A 30 3.29 -25.23 -7.06
CA GLY A 30 3.40 -23.80 -7.39
C GLY A 30 4.76 -23.16 -7.11
N LEU A 31 5.74 -23.90 -6.57
CA LEU A 31 7.11 -23.37 -6.37
C LEU A 31 7.90 -23.24 -7.70
N LYS A 32 7.25 -23.45 -8.85
CA LYS A 32 7.78 -23.12 -10.18
C LYS A 32 7.32 -21.74 -10.72
N ASP A 33 6.40 -21.06 -10.05
CA ASP A 33 5.94 -19.73 -10.49
C ASP A 33 6.72 -18.58 -9.83
N TYR A 34 7.59 -18.88 -8.88
CA TYR A 34 8.64 -17.98 -8.41
C TYR A 34 9.92 -18.25 -9.19
N ILE A 35 10.00 -17.74 -10.44
CA ILE A 35 11.19 -17.19 -11.13
C ILE A 35 10.76 -16.82 -12.57
N PRO A 36 11.15 -15.62 -13.05
CA PRO A 36 10.34 -14.82 -13.96
C PRO A 36 10.52 -15.26 -15.42
N GLN A 37 9.42 -15.44 -16.15
CA GLN A 37 9.44 -15.39 -17.61
C GLN A 37 9.13 -13.97 -18.06
N PHE A 38 10.17 -13.13 -18.08
CA PHE A 38 10.24 -12.00 -18.99
C PHE A 38 10.14 -12.56 -20.42
N LYS A 39 8.93 -12.57 -20.97
CA LYS A 39 8.72 -12.51 -22.41
C LYS A 39 7.61 -11.51 -22.67
N THR A 40 8.06 -10.29 -22.94
CA THR A 40 7.47 -9.38 -23.92
C THR A 40 6.80 -10.15 -25.06
N GLU A 41 5.52 -9.89 -25.30
CA GLU A 41 5.01 -9.51 -26.63
C GLU A 41 3.60 -8.92 -26.47
N VAL A 42 3.49 -7.59 -26.59
CA VAL A 42 2.81 -6.87 -27.67
C VAL A 42 1.28 -6.85 -27.55
N GLY A 43 0.74 -5.66 -27.28
CA GLY A 43 -0.52 -5.24 -27.92
C GLY A 43 -1.84 -5.41 -27.18
N GLN A 44 -1.86 -5.54 -25.85
CA GLN A 44 -3.10 -5.31 -25.10
C GLN A 44 -3.00 -4.00 -24.33
N GLU A 45 -3.71 -3.00 -24.84
CA GLU A 45 -4.07 -1.82 -24.08
C GLU A 45 -4.63 -2.27 -22.74
N LEU A 46 -3.82 -2.07 -21.69
CA LEU A 46 -4.25 -2.22 -20.31
C LEU A 46 -5.46 -1.30 -20.14
N THR A 47 -6.64 -1.90 -20.03
CA THR A 47 -7.86 -1.22 -19.61
C THR A 47 -7.52 -0.39 -18.35
N PRO A 48 -7.97 0.88 -18.24
CA PRO A 48 -7.51 1.78 -17.19
C PRO A 48 -7.86 1.37 -15.74
N GLN A 49 -8.57 0.26 -15.55
CA GLN A 49 -9.12 -0.14 -14.25
C GLN A 49 -8.16 -0.96 -13.37
N ASP A 50 -7.13 -1.61 -13.93
CA ASP A 50 -6.25 -2.50 -13.14
C ASP A 50 -4.95 -1.84 -12.62
N ARG A 51 -4.79 -0.52 -12.76
CA ARG A 51 -3.62 0.23 -12.27
C ARG A 51 -3.76 0.90 -10.90
N ARG A 52 -4.65 0.41 -10.04
CA ARG A 52 -4.74 0.91 -8.64
C ARG A 52 -4.91 -0.23 -7.64
N LYS A 53 -4.02 -1.22 -7.65
CA LYS A 53 -3.67 -1.91 -6.41
C LYS A 53 -2.60 -1.08 -5.73
N THR A 54 -3.05 -0.11 -4.94
CA THR A 54 -2.21 0.59 -3.98
C THR A 54 -1.75 -0.44 -2.96
N GLU A 55 -0.46 -0.71 -2.83
CA GLU A 55 0.08 -1.48 -1.70
C GLU A 55 0.02 -0.65 -0.40
N SER A 56 -1.10 0.02 -0.15
CA SER A 56 -1.31 0.83 1.04
C SER A 56 -1.43 -0.09 2.25
N TRP A 57 -0.64 0.21 3.28
CA TRP A 57 -0.69 -0.51 4.55
C TRP A 57 -2.08 -0.40 5.22
N ALA A 58 -2.84 0.66 4.92
CA ALA A 58 -4.23 0.81 5.34
C ALA A 58 -5.17 -0.24 4.73
N GLU A 59 -4.97 -0.65 3.46
CA GLU A 59 -5.74 -1.74 2.85
C GLU A 59 -5.44 -3.09 3.52
N LYS A 60 -4.17 -3.31 3.91
CA LYS A 60 -3.73 -4.53 4.59
C LYS A 60 -4.32 -4.69 5.99
N ILE A 61 -4.61 -3.59 6.70
CA ILE A 61 -5.20 -3.62 8.05
C ILE A 61 -6.73 -3.69 7.99
N SER A 62 -7.33 -2.85 7.16
CA SER A 62 -8.79 -2.74 7.09
C SER A 62 -9.46 -3.89 6.35
N GLY A 63 -8.73 -4.58 5.46
CA GLY A 63 -9.29 -5.62 4.59
C GLY A 63 -10.30 -5.10 3.55
N ARG A 64 -10.36 -3.78 3.33
CA ARG A 64 -11.29 -3.13 2.39
C ARG A 64 -10.50 -2.47 1.25
N SER A 65 -10.89 -2.75 0.00
CA SER A 65 -10.29 -2.10 -1.18
C SER A 65 -10.85 -0.69 -1.40
N LEU A 66 -10.05 0.22 -1.95
CA LEU A 66 -10.45 1.58 -2.29
C LEU A 66 -11.72 1.61 -3.18
N PRO A 67 -12.65 2.56 -2.96
CA PRO A 67 -12.39 3.95 -2.57
C PRO A 67 -12.84 4.32 -1.13
N TYR A 68 -12.65 3.44 -0.15
CA TYR A 68 -13.10 3.67 1.23
C TYR A 68 -12.27 4.71 2.03
N TYR A 69 -11.05 5.01 1.55
CA TYR A 69 -10.15 6.01 2.12
C TYR A 69 -9.74 6.96 1.00
N GLU A 70 -10.27 8.18 0.96
CA GLU A 70 -9.84 9.24 0.03
C GLU A 70 -8.44 9.77 0.40
N THR A 71 -7.52 8.84 0.71
CA THR A 71 -6.16 9.16 1.10
C THR A 71 -5.28 9.07 -0.15
N ILE A 72 -4.91 10.23 -0.67
CA ILE A 72 -4.07 10.35 -1.86
C ILE A 72 -2.84 11.17 -1.54
N LEU A 73 -1.74 10.84 -2.21
CA LEU A 73 -0.54 11.68 -2.28
C LEU A 73 -0.21 11.86 -3.77
N SER A 74 0.07 13.08 -4.18
CA SER A 74 0.53 13.38 -5.53
C SER A 74 1.69 14.35 -5.48
N PHE A 75 2.70 14.06 -6.29
CA PHE A 75 3.87 14.88 -6.48
C PHE A 75 3.74 15.61 -7.81
N VAL A 76 3.84 16.93 -7.75
CA VAL A 76 3.73 17.83 -8.90
C VAL A 76 5.02 18.63 -8.99
N LEU A 77 5.79 18.42 -10.04
CA LEU A 77 6.98 19.21 -10.31
C LEU A 77 6.59 20.63 -10.72
N GLN A 78 7.06 21.63 -9.99
CA GLN A 78 6.84 23.04 -10.32
C GLN A 78 8.03 23.63 -11.07
N SER A 79 9.24 23.25 -10.68
CA SER A 79 10.50 23.58 -11.36
C SER A 79 11.52 22.46 -11.11
N PRO A 80 12.67 22.42 -11.80
CA PRO A 80 13.72 21.43 -11.53
C PRO A 80 14.21 21.40 -10.07
N THR A 81 13.98 22.47 -9.31
CA THR A 81 14.38 22.61 -7.90
C THR A 81 13.20 22.68 -6.95
N LYS A 82 11.95 22.57 -7.42
CA LYS A 82 10.75 22.69 -6.58
C LYS A 82 9.72 21.62 -6.91
N LEU A 83 9.39 20.85 -5.89
CA LEU A 83 8.33 19.84 -5.90
C LEU A 83 7.20 20.25 -4.97
N MET A 84 5.98 20.16 -5.46
CA MET A 84 4.80 20.32 -4.63
C MET A 84 4.25 18.93 -4.29
N ALA A 85 4.27 18.58 -3.01
CA ALA A 85 3.55 17.42 -2.50
C ALA A 85 2.14 17.85 -2.12
N LYS A 86 1.12 17.18 -2.65
CA LYS A 86 -0.29 17.41 -2.33
C LYS A 86 -0.93 16.13 -1.83
N TRP A 87 -1.72 16.23 -0.79
CA TRP A 87 -2.40 15.09 -0.21
C TRP A 87 -3.80 15.41 0.26
N THR A 88 -4.57 14.35 0.40
CA THR A 88 -5.83 14.32 1.13
C THR A 88 -5.76 13.12 2.04
N ILE A 89 -6.23 13.23 3.28
CA ILE A 89 -6.32 12.12 4.23
C ILE A 89 -7.78 11.95 4.57
N GLY A 90 -8.36 10.79 4.25
CA GLY A 90 -9.77 10.53 4.54
C GLY A 90 -10.05 10.52 6.06
N ASN A 91 -11.18 11.08 6.48
CA ASN A 91 -11.57 11.13 7.90
C ASN A 91 -11.70 9.72 8.50
N ASN A 92 -12.22 8.75 7.74
CA ASN A 92 -12.32 7.36 8.19
C ASN A 92 -10.96 6.76 8.58
N LEU A 93 -9.88 7.12 7.85
CA LEU A 93 -8.53 6.65 8.18
C LEU A 93 -8.03 7.29 9.47
N LYS A 94 -8.33 8.58 9.68
CA LYS A 94 -7.99 9.27 10.93
C LYS A 94 -8.70 8.60 12.11
N GLU A 95 -10.00 8.36 11.99
CA GLU A 95 -10.80 7.69 13.02
C GLU A 95 -10.26 6.29 13.36
N GLU A 96 -9.96 5.46 12.34
CA GLU A 96 -9.41 4.12 12.54
C GLU A 96 -8.04 4.13 13.24
N LEU A 97 -7.17 5.08 12.88
CA LEU A 97 -5.88 5.25 13.54
C LEU A 97 -6.04 5.73 14.99
N THR A 98 -6.96 6.64 15.25
CA THR A 98 -7.31 7.10 16.59
C THR A 98 -7.90 5.98 17.45
N GLU A 99 -8.76 5.14 16.90
CA GLU A 99 -9.33 3.98 17.60
C GLU A 99 -8.26 2.94 17.95
N LYS A 100 -7.34 2.68 17.02
CA LYS A 100 -6.28 1.68 17.18
C LYS A 100 -5.14 2.13 18.09
N TYR A 101 -4.73 3.39 18.02
CA TYR A 101 -3.53 3.90 18.67
C TYR A 101 -3.81 4.92 19.79
N GLY A 102 -5.06 5.37 19.95
CA GLY A 102 -5.51 6.28 20.99
C GLY A 102 -5.81 7.71 20.51
N GLU A 103 -6.56 8.45 21.33
CA GLU A 103 -7.07 9.80 21.01
C GLU A 103 -5.97 10.82 20.67
N ASN A 104 -4.81 10.69 21.31
CA ASN A 104 -3.69 11.61 21.15
C ASN A 104 -2.68 11.18 20.06
N PHE A 105 -2.96 10.10 19.32
CA PHE A 105 -2.02 9.52 18.36
C PHE A 105 -1.42 10.53 17.38
N PHE A 106 -2.23 11.45 16.84
CA PHE A 106 -1.75 12.48 15.90
C PHE A 106 -1.00 13.64 16.58
N GLN A 107 -1.18 13.84 17.89
CA GLN A 107 -0.50 14.88 18.67
C GLN A 107 0.86 14.39 19.18
N GLU A 108 0.96 13.10 19.50
CA GLU A 108 2.17 12.48 20.06
C GLU A 108 3.18 12.05 19.00
N ASN A 109 2.76 11.93 17.73
CA ASN A 109 3.59 11.43 16.65
C ASN A 109 3.78 12.45 15.53
N GLN A 110 4.85 12.29 14.75
CA GLN A 110 5.24 13.26 13.75
C GLN A 110 4.72 12.87 12.37
N SER A 111 3.98 13.78 11.73
CA SER A 111 3.57 13.59 10.33
C SER A 111 4.71 13.97 9.39
N ILE A 112 5.00 13.11 8.41
CA ILE A 112 6.07 13.30 7.45
C ILE A 112 5.65 12.94 6.02
N VAL A 113 6.26 13.61 5.06
CA VAL A 113 6.38 13.14 3.68
C VAL A 113 7.78 12.57 3.52
N ARG A 114 7.85 11.27 3.24
CA ARG A 114 9.07 10.53 2.96
C ARG A 114 9.29 10.50 1.45
N ILE A 115 10.39 11.06 0.97
CA ILE A 115 10.78 11.06 -0.45
C ILE A 115 11.84 10.00 -0.67
N PHE A 116 11.63 9.16 -1.69
CA PHE A 116 12.61 8.19 -2.15
C PHE A 116 13.27 8.70 -3.43
N HIS A 117 14.59 8.83 -3.37
CA HIS A 117 15.44 9.16 -4.51
C HIS A 117 15.91 7.86 -5.16
N LEU A 118 15.19 7.38 -6.18
CA LEU A 118 15.30 5.98 -6.63
C LEU A 118 16.59 5.67 -7.41
N ASN A 119 17.13 6.66 -8.12
CA ASN A 119 18.30 6.53 -9.00
C ASN A 119 19.36 7.59 -8.69
N ALA A 120 19.38 8.14 -7.48
CA ALA A 120 20.41 9.05 -7.02
C ALA A 120 21.81 8.43 -7.14
N VAL A 121 22.80 9.28 -7.43
CA VAL A 121 24.22 8.92 -7.51
C VAL A 121 24.94 9.52 -6.31
N PRO A 122 25.67 8.74 -5.49
CA PRO A 122 26.18 7.39 -5.76
C PRO A 122 25.21 6.23 -5.46
N LYS A 123 24.14 6.47 -4.70
CA LYS A 123 23.13 5.45 -4.38
C LYS A 123 21.79 6.10 -4.06
N ALA A 124 20.72 5.32 -4.19
CA ALA A 124 19.40 5.70 -3.73
C ALA A 124 19.40 6.04 -2.23
N TYR A 125 18.60 7.04 -1.86
CA TYR A 125 18.44 7.49 -0.48
C TYR A 125 17.02 7.97 -0.20
N VAL A 126 16.74 8.24 1.06
CA VAL A 126 15.43 8.65 1.55
C VAL A 126 15.57 9.95 2.32
N GLU A 127 14.63 10.87 2.11
CA GLU A 127 14.54 12.15 2.82
C GLU A 127 13.18 12.27 3.49
N ASP A 128 13.18 12.56 4.79
CA ASP A 128 11.96 12.72 5.58
C ASP A 128 11.69 14.20 5.86
N ILE A 129 10.56 14.70 5.37
CA ILE A 129 10.16 16.10 5.50
C ILE A 129 8.97 16.20 6.44
N LYS A 130 9.11 16.98 7.52
CA LYS A 130 8.02 17.20 8.47
C LYS A 130 6.90 18.00 7.81
N VAL A 131 5.67 17.54 8.00
CA VAL A 131 4.48 18.22 7.45
C VAL A 131 3.35 18.25 8.47
N GLU A 132 2.39 19.14 8.27
CA GLU A 132 1.12 19.12 8.98
C GLU A 132 0.06 18.50 8.06
N LEU A 133 -0.54 17.37 8.45
CA LEU A 133 -1.49 16.66 7.59
C LEU A 133 -2.67 17.53 7.15
N ASP A 134 -3.11 18.46 8.01
CA ASP A 134 -4.27 19.31 7.74
C ASP A 134 -4.01 20.41 6.70
N LYS A 135 -2.74 20.71 6.39
CA LYS A 135 -2.40 21.67 5.32
C LYS A 135 -2.69 21.13 3.92
N GLY A 136 -2.72 19.80 3.75
CA GLY A 136 -3.00 19.15 2.46
C GLY A 136 -1.92 19.33 1.39
N GLN A 137 -0.87 20.12 1.65
CA GLN A 137 0.24 20.31 0.72
C GLN A 137 1.49 20.86 1.40
N ALA A 138 2.66 20.63 0.77
CA ALA A 138 3.93 21.24 1.13
C ALA A 138 4.78 21.47 -0.13
N GLU A 139 5.46 22.62 -0.17
CA GLU A 139 6.51 22.89 -1.15
C GLU A 139 7.83 22.34 -0.62
N ILE A 140 8.56 21.64 -1.49
CA ILE A 140 9.79 20.92 -1.17
C ILE A 140 10.86 21.40 -2.15
N GLU A 141 11.93 21.98 -1.60
CA GLU A 141 13.10 22.34 -2.39
C GLU A 141 13.93 21.08 -2.67
N LEU A 142 14.32 20.90 -3.93
CA LEU A 142 15.03 19.73 -4.41
C LEU A 142 16.41 20.09 -4.96
N HIS A 143 17.37 19.22 -4.68
CA HIS A 143 18.70 19.22 -5.29
C HIS A 143 18.99 17.85 -5.90
N ALA A 144 18.17 17.46 -6.88
CA ALA A 144 18.14 16.10 -7.43
C ALA A 144 18.05 16.05 -8.98
N PRO A 145 18.94 16.74 -9.72
CA PRO A 145 18.83 16.85 -11.17
C PRO A 145 18.98 15.49 -11.87
N GLY A 146 18.02 15.13 -12.72
CA GLY A 146 18.01 13.85 -13.44
C GLY A 146 17.53 12.65 -12.62
N GLU A 147 17.09 12.86 -11.38
CA GLU A 147 16.60 11.79 -10.52
C GLU A 147 15.10 11.53 -10.71
N THR A 148 14.68 10.30 -10.43
CA THR A 148 13.29 9.89 -10.30
C THR A 148 12.95 9.82 -8.83
N LEU A 149 11.94 10.59 -8.43
CA LEU A 149 11.44 10.67 -7.07
C LEU A 149 10.07 10.01 -6.98
N ASN A 150 9.82 9.32 -5.89
CA ASN A 150 8.47 9.07 -5.41
C ASN A 150 8.43 9.23 -3.89
N GLY A 151 7.29 9.03 -3.27
CA GLY A 151 7.18 9.28 -1.85
C GLY A 151 5.98 8.64 -1.20
N GLN A 152 6.00 8.69 0.12
CA GLN A 152 4.92 8.26 0.98
C GLN A 152 4.61 9.37 1.98
N ILE A 153 3.33 9.56 2.27
CA ILE A 153 2.90 10.39 3.39
C ILE A 153 2.50 9.46 4.52
N GLY A 154 2.94 9.81 5.72
CA GLY A 154 2.71 8.95 6.85
C GLY A 154 3.03 9.59 8.19
N ILE A 155 2.99 8.75 9.21
CA ILE A 155 3.22 9.13 10.59
C ILE A 155 4.43 8.35 11.09
N LEU A 156 5.45 9.08 11.51
CA LEU A 156 6.60 8.54 12.21
C LEU A 156 6.29 8.49 13.70
N THR A 157 6.25 7.29 14.25
CA THR A 157 5.94 7.08 15.66
C THR A 157 7.13 7.41 16.56
N SER A 158 6.87 7.55 17.86
CA SER A 158 7.92 7.67 18.88
C SER A 158 8.88 6.48 18.95
N THR A 159 8.47 5.31 18.43
CA THR A 159 9.28 4.10 18.31
C THR A 159 10.03 3.99 16.97
N GLU A 160 10.10 5.10 16.21
CA GLU A 160 10.70 5.16 14.88
C GLU A 160 10.03 4.26 13.82
N GLU A 161 8.81 3.80 14.09
CA GLU A 161 8.01 3.06 13.10
C GLU A 161 7.33 4.04 12.15
N PHE A 162 7.40 3.77 10.85
CA PHE A 162 6.73 4.60 9.85
C PHE A 162 5.43 3.95 9.38
N ILE A 163 4.31 4.59 9.71
CA ILE A 163 2.97 4.20 9.26
C ILE A 163 2.65 4.94 7.97
N SER A 164 2.74 4.23 6.84
CA SER A 164 2.43 4.76 5.51
C SER A 164 0.92 4.85 5.28
N LEU A 165 0.44 6.03 4.89
CA LEU A 165 -0.97 6.31 4.63
C LEU A 165 -1.29 6.29 3.14
N ALA A 166 -0.44 6.91 2.33
CA ALA A 166 -0.56 6.93 0.87
C ALA A 166 0.81 7.04 0.20
N GLN A 167 0.88 6.57 -1.05
CA GLN A 167 2.06 6.65 -1.91
C GLN A 167 1.79 7.58 -3.09
N SER A 168 2.82 8.32 -3.51
CA SER A 168 2.76 9.23 -4.65
C SER A 168 2.94 8.52 -5.98
N ASN A 169 2.68 9.26 -7.06
CA ASN A 169 3.23 8.97 -8.37
C ASN A 169 4.76 9.16 -8.42
N ASP A 170 5.39 8.55 -9.41
CA ASP A 170 6.78 8.84 -9.76
C ASP A 170 6.86 10.22 -10.47
N VAL A 171 7.93 10.95 -10.21
CA VAL A 171 8.26 12.25 -10.83
C VAL A 171 9.71 12.22 -11.26
N ILE A 172 9.97 12.60 -12.51
CA ILE A 172 11.34 12.69 -13.05
C ILE A 172 11.77 14.15 -13.03
N ILE A 173 12.90 14.43 -12.38
CA ILE A 173 13.51 15.76 -12.32
C ILE A 173 14.36 15.97 -13.58
N PRO A 174 14.14 17.04 -14.36
CA PRO A 174 14.98 17.37 -15.51
C PRO A 174 16.44 17.56 -15.10
N LYS A 175 17.37 17.20 -15.99
CA LYS A 175 18.78 17.60 -15.84
C LYS A 175 18.89 19.10 -16.17
N GLU A 176 19.72 19.82 -15.43
CA GLU A 176 20.13 21.17 -15.83
C GLU A 176 20.84 21.06 -17.18
N SER A 177 20.33 21.81 -18.17
CA SER A 177 20.81 21.84 -19.55
C SER A 177 22.01 22.77 -19.71
#